data_AF-A0A562VEK0-F1
#
_entry.id   AF-A0A562VEK0-F1
#
_cell.length_a   1.000
_cell.length_b   1.000
_cell.length_c   1.000
_cell.angle_alpha   90.00
_cell.angle_beta   90.00
_cell.angle_gamma   90.00
#
_symmetry.space_group_name_H-M   'P 1'
#
loop_
_entity.id
_entity.type
_entity.pdbx_description
1 polymer ?
#
loop_
_entity_poly.entity_id
_entity_poly.type
_entity_poly.pdbx_seq_one_letter_code
_entity_poly.pdbx_strand_id
1 'polypeptide(L)'
;MRRKGRKAALIAAVVSAVMIAGPAATATADDPGTSAAPSVAEIKLDNAARAAAAPTMYFGAKPLSDVTTAATAAANAASCAITPKYATALVIAMTWPEVSPSGEAPSPMTLSRYDTQSSLGDPQDRADGLWFHPGIGMWQLDSAGLGTTFTAMEAMDTETAANRMAPFIVNKYCGRINAGATAPSARASAWADWVACRSGACDTIFWRIYNNGVTPVQGVGRYGGGEARECRFNGVTQACLYVDPAQAEGADWWARPGGGRSPVAAPFYVFKQQVNGKTTEVRYWLRADSGAGTDVVATRAFGTNARGGLVWRTGSGFCDLTTGTGSC
;
A
#
# COMPACT_ATOMS: atom_id res chain seq x y z
N MET A 1 15.79 74.85 -47.76
CA MET A 1 16.66 75.77 -48.52
C MET A 1 18.09 75.66 -47.97
N ARG A 2 19.08 75.42 -48.87
CA ARG A 2 20.57 75.54 -48.74
C ARG A 2 21.33 74.59 -47.77
N ARG A 3 22.02 73.55 -48.30
CA ARG A 3 23.50 73.40 -48.65
C ARG A 3 24.35 72.99 -47.41
N LYS A 4 25.38 72.12 -47.38
CA LYS A 4 26.24 71.31 -48.30
C LYS A 4 27.04 70.32 -47.39
N GLY A 5 27.34 69.06 -47.79
CA GLY A 5 28.68 68.56 -48.18
C GLY A 5 29.22 67.50 -47.19
N ARG A 6 29.32 66.19 -47.53
CA ARG A 6 30.43 65.40 -48.16
C ARG A 6 31.74 65.41 -47.33
N LYS A 7 32.54 64.34 -47.15
CA LYS A 7 32.54 62.87 -47.34
C LYS A 7 33.98 62.40 -46.95
N ALA A 8 34.14 61.11 -46.60
CA ALA A 8 35.35 60.25 -46.69
C ALA A 8 36.40 60.27 -45.54
N ALA A 9 37.15 59.19 -45.23
CA ALA A 9 37.06 57.72 -45.41
C ALA A 9 38.35 57.05 -44.85
N LEU A 10 38.30 55.72 -44.61
CA LEU A 10 39.41 54.70 -44.73
C LEU A 10 40.48 54.66 -43.59
N ILE A 11 41.08 53.56 -43.08
CA ILE A 11 41.21 52.10 -43.38
C ILE A 11 41.55 51.32 -42.08
N ALA A 12 41.27 50.02 -42.12
CA ALA A 12 41.43 48.92 -41.16
C ALA A 12 42.85 48.55 -40.67
N ALA A 13 42.91 47.82 -39.54
CA ALA A 13 43.64 46.55 -39.41
C ALA A 13 43.10 45.76 -38.20
N VAL A 14 42.50 44.59 -38.47
CA VAL A 14 42.10 43.58 -37.48
C VAL A 14 43.21 42.53 -37.44
N VAL A 15 43.81 42.31 -36.27
CA VAL A 15 44.77 41.23 -36.04
C VAL A 15 44.03 40.02 -35.48
N SER A 16 43.98 38.97 -36.29
CA SER A 16 43.49 37.64 -35.93
C SER A 16 44.44 36.96 -34.95
N ALA A 17 43.94 36.58 -33.78
CA ALA A 17 44.63 35.66 -32.88
C ALA A 17 44.34 34.22 -33.33
N VAL A 18 45.39 33.52 -33.75
CA VAL A 18 45.38 32.08 -34.04
C VAL A 18 45.34 31.34 -32.70
N MET A 19 44.19 30.78 -32.33
CA MET A 19 44.10 29.76 -31.29
C MET A 19 44.50 28.42 -31.91
N ILE A 20 45.59 27.84 -31.43
CA ILE A 20 46.03 26.49 -31.74
C ILE A 20 44.99 25.53 -31.13
N ALA A 21 44.16 24.95 -31.98
CA ALA A 21 43.32 23.80 -31.64
C ALA A 21 44.24 22.59 -31.41
N GLY A 22 44.54 22.30 -30.13
CA GLY A 22 44.91 20.94 -29.74
C GLY A 22 43.75 19.99 -30.07
N PRO A 23 44.00 18.72 -30.37
CA PRO A 23 42.93 17.76 -30.61
C PRO A 23 42.03 17.79 -29.37
N ALA A 24 40.78 18.19 -29.60
CA ALA A 24 39.72 18.00 -28.64
C ALA A 24 39.78 16.53 -28.25
N ALA A 25 40.10 16.27 -26.98
CA ALA A 25 39.65 15.04 -26.36
C ALA A 25 38.14 15.05 -26.60
N THR A 26 37.70 14.26 -27.57
CA THR A 26 36.32 13.90 -27.74
C THR A 26 35.90 13.42 -26.36
N ALA A 27 35.12 14.25 -25.67
CA ALA A 27 34.26 13.81 -24.61
C ALA A 27 33.44 12.69 -25.23
N THR A 28 33.89 11.46 -25.02
CA THR A 28 33.09 10.28 -25.18
C THR A 28 31.93 10.47 -24.23
N ALA A 29 30.84 11.00 -24.79
CA ALA A 29 29.52 10.63 -24.40
C ALA A 29 29.49 9.09 -24.39
N ASP A 30 29.30 8.56 -23.20
CA ASP A 30 28.66 7.30 -22.85
C ASP A 30 29.24 6.87 -21.50
N ASP A 31 28.54 7.26 -20.44
CA ASP A 31 28.56 6.49 -19.19
C ASP A 31 27.28 5.64 -19.18
N PRO A 32 27.31 4.39 -19.73
CA PRO A 32 26.17 3.49 -19.68
C PRO A 32 26.26 2.70 -18.38
N GLY A 33 25.80 3.26 -17.26
CA GLY A 33 26.08 2.58 -15.99
C GLY A 33 25.22 2.86 -14.77
N THR A 34 24.43 3.94 -14.70
CA THR A 34 23.47 4.11 -13.61
C THR A 34 22.10 3.62 -14.06
N SER A 35 21.85 2.32 -13.92
CA SER A 35 20.49 1.80 -14.02
C SER A 35 19.63 2.56 -13.02
N ALA A 36 18.72 3.41 -13.50
CA ALA A 36 17.76 4.09 -12.65
C ALA A 36 17.05 3.03 -11.79
N ALA A 37 16.87 3.30 -10.50
CA ALA A 37 16.13 2.39 -9.63
C ALA A 37 14.74 2.12 -10.23
N PRO A 38 14.26 0.86 -10.22
CA PRO A 38 12.99 0.52 -10.85
C PRO A 38 11.84 1.29 -10.22
N SER A 39 10.88 1.70 -11.05
CA SER A 39 9.66 2.35 -10.61
C SER A 39 8.81 1.39 -9.77
N VAL A 40 7.91 1.94 -8.94
CA VAL A 40 6.95 1.15 -8.14
C VAL A 40 6.10 0.23 -9.03
N ALA A 41 5.72 0.72 -10.21
CA ALA A 41 4.93 -0.08 -11.15
C ALA A 41 5.74 -1.28 -11.65
N GLU A 42 7.00 -1.09 -12.02
CA GLU A 42 7.89 -2.18 -12.45
C GLU A 42 8.09 -3.21 -11.34
N ILE A 43 8.34 -2.76 -10.09
CA ILE A 43 8.49 -3.67 -8.94
C ILE A 43 7.21 -4.48 -8.72
N LYS A 44 6.03 -3.84 -8.79
CA LYS A 44 4.75 -4.55 -8.64
C LYS A 44 4.50 -5.57 -9.75
N LEU A 45 4.93 -5.28 -10.98
CA LEU A 45 4.80 -6.20 -12.09
C LEU A 45 5.78 -7.38 -11.97
N ASP A 46 7.01 -7.16 -11.50
CA ASP A 46 7.97 -8.22 -11.20
C ASP A 46 7.45 -9.15 -10.09
N ASN A 47 6.95 -8.57 -8.99
CA ASN A 47 6.30 -9.31 -7.91
C ASN A 47 5.14 -10.17 -8.42
N ALA A 48 4.36 -9.65 -9.37
CA ALA A 48 3.27 -10.40 -9.99
C ALA A 48 3.77 -11.60 -10.81
N ALA A 49 4.88 -11.46 -11.54
CA ALA A 49 5.51 -12.55 -12.27
C ALA A 49 6.05 -13.63 -11.31
N ARG A 50 6.69 -13.22 -10.21
CA ARG A 50 7.18 -14.13 -9.15
C ARG A 50 6.04 -14.90 -8.50
N ALA A 51 4.94 -14.23 -8.15
CA ALA A 51 3.74 -14.86 -7.61
C ALA A 51 3.15 -15.90 -8.58
N ALA A 52 3.06 -15.55 -9.87
CA ALA A 52 2.58 -16.45 -10.90
C ALA A 52 3.47 -17.70 -11.06
N ALA A 53 4.78 -17.57 -10.84
CA ALA A 53 5.77 -18.65 -10.92
C ALA A 53 5.91 -19.49 -9.64
N ALA A 54 5.38 -19.04 -8.49
CA ALA A 54 5.50 -19.77 -7.23
C ALA A 54 4.92 -21.20 -7.36
N PRO A 55 5.56 -22.27 -6.88
CA PRO A 55 5.11 -23.65 -7.11
C PRO A 55 3.78 -23.97 -6.42
N THR A 56 3.58 -23.44 -5.20
CA THR A 56 2.37 -23.61 -4.39
C THR A 56 1.90 -22.25 -3.92
N MET A 57 0.58 -22.08 -3.80
CA MET A 57 -0.02 -20.89 -3.22
C MET A 57 -0.61 -21.25 -1.86
N TYR A 58 -0.04 -20.64 -0.82
CA TYR A 58 -0.50 -20.78 0.55
C TYR A 58 -1.44 -19.64 0.91
N PHE A 59 -2.39 -19.91 1.79
CA PHE A 59 -3.27 -18.89 2.36
C PHE A 59 -3.53 -19.21 3.83
N GLY A 60 -3.64 -18.20 4.68
CA GLY A 60 -3.96 -18.43 6.09
C GLY A 60 -5.30 -19.16 6.24
N ALA A 61 -5.38 -20.19 7.07
CA ALA A 61 -6.60 -21.00 7.22
C ALA A 61 -7.80 -20.16 7.70
N LYS A 62 -7.59 -19.29 8.70
CA LYS A 62 -8.62 -18.34 9.17
C LYS A 62 -8.96 -17.30 8.10
N PRO A 63 -8.00 -16.57 7.49
CA PRO A 63 -8.25 -15.71 6.34
C PRO A 63 -9.02 -16.40 5.18
N LEU A 64 -8.69 -17.65 4.85
CA LEU A 64 -9.34 -18.41 3.79
C LEU A 64 -10.80 -18.70 4.12
N SER A 65 -11.09 -19.05 5.37
CA SER A 65 -12.45 -19.25 5.86
C SER A 65 -13.29 -17.97 5.75
N ASP A 66 -12.73 -16.84 6.17
CA ASP A 66 -13.42 -15.54 6.14
C ASP A 66 -13.75 -15.12 4.71
N VAL A 67 -12.77 -15.20 3.80
CA VAL A 67 -12.97 -14.82 2.40
C VAL A 67 -13.90 -15.77 1.67
N THR A 68 -13.85 -17.08 1.96
CA THR A 68 -14.79 -18.05 1.37
C THR A 68 -16.21 -17.76 1.81
N THR A 69 -16.41 -17.40 3.09
CA THR A 69 -17.72 -17.03 3.63
C THR A 69 -18.26 -15.77 2.93
N ALA A 70 -17.46 -14.70 2.89
CA ALA A 70 -17.85 -13.43 2.25
C ALA A 70 -18.07 -13.59 0.73
N ALA A 71 -17.22 -14.36 0.05
CA ALA A 71 -17.35 -14.64 -1.38
C ALA A 71 -18.57 -15.50 -1.70
N THR A 72 -18.95 -16.44 -0.82
CA THR A 72 -20.18 -17.21 -0.95
C THR A 72 -21.40 -16.30 -0.85
N ALA A 73 -21.44 -15.42 0.15
CA ALA A 73 -22.52 -14.44 0.30
C ALA A 73 -22.60 -13.51 -0.92
N ALA A 74 -21.47 -12.99 -1.40
CA ALA A 74 -21.40 -12.14 -2.58
C ALA A 74 -21.85 -12.85 -3.86
N ALA A 75 -21.48 -14.13 -4.04
CA ALA A 75 -21.91 -14.93 -5.19
C ALA A 75 -23.43 -15.18 -5.18
N ASN A 76 -24.01 -15.49 -4.00
CA ASN A 76 -25.44 -15.72 -3.87
C ASN A 76 -26.28 -14.45 -4.13
N ALA A 77 -25.71 -13.27 -3.85
CA ALA A 77 -26.33 -11.97 -4.11
C ALA A 77 -25.98 -11.38 -5.49
N ALA A 78 -25.17 -12.08 -6.29
CA ALA A 78 -24.63 -11.54 -7.53
C ALA A 78 -25.71 -11.38 -8.62
N SER A 79 -25.57 -10.34 -9.43
CA SER A 79 -26.45 -10.07 -10.58
C SER A 79 -26.10 -10.87 -11.84
N CYS A 80 -25.12 -11.76 -11.77
CA CYS A 80 -24.70 -12.63 -12.86
C CYS A 80 -24.41 -14.04 -12.34
N ALA A 81 -24.35 -15.03 -13.24
CA ALA A 81 -24.02 -16.41 -12.86
C ALA A 81 -22.55 -16.50 -12.43
N ILE A 82 -22.33 -16.76 -11.14
CA ILE A 82 -21.01 -16.95 -10.55
C ILE A 82 -21.12 -17.94 -9.38
N THR A 83 -20.19 -18.89 -9.28
CA THR A 83 -20.18 -19.85 -8.17
C THR A 83 -19.38 -19.30 -6.98
N PRO A 84 -19.67 -19.75 -5.74
CA PRO A 84 -18.85 -19.40 -4.58
C PRO A 84 -17.35 -19.69 -4.75
N LYS A 85 -17.01 -20.81 -5.39
CA LYS A 85 -15.61 -21.16 -5.70
C LYS A 85 -14.95 -20.15 -6.64
N TYR A 86 -15.65 -19.75 -7.71
CA TYR A 86 -15.17 -18.74 -8.65
C TYR A 86 -15.01 -17.38 -7.96
N ALA A 87 -16.01 -16.96 -7.17
CA ALA A 87 -15.95 -15.72 -6.40
C ALA A 87 -14.78 -15.72 -5.42
N THR A 88 -14.54 -16.83 -4.70
CA THR A 88 -13.41 -16.95 -3.77
C THR A 88 -12.08 -16.77 -4.50
N ALA A 89 -11.87 -17.48 -5.61
CA ALA A 89 -10.67 -17.34 -6.43
C ALA A 89 -10.49 -15.91 -6.96
N LEU A 90 -11.58 -15.28 -7.38
CA LEU A 90 -11.59 -13.91 -7.90
C LEU A 90 -11.16 -12.89 -6.82
N VAL A 91 -11.60 -13.09 -5.58
CA VAL A 91 -11.39 -12.18 -4.45
C VAL A 91 -9.99 -12.29 -3.84
N ILE A 92 -9.31 -13.43 -3.97
CA ILE A 92 -7.95 -13.60 -3.43
C ILE A 92 -6.85 -13.47 -4.50
N ALA A 93 -7.16 -13.53 -5.79
CA ALA A 93 -6.11 -13.58 -6.83
C ALA A 93 -5.10 -12.40 -6.80
N MET A 94 -5.50 -11.21 -6.35
CA MET A 94 -4.62 -10.04 -6.28
C MET A 94 -3.70 -10.02 -5.05
N THR A 95 -3.92 -10.86 -4.04
CA THR A 95 -3.17 -10.76 -2.78
C THR A 95 -1.72 -11.18 -2.94
N TRP A 96 -1.40 -12.20 -3.77
CA TRP A 96 0.00 -12.60 -3.97
C TRP A 96 0.82 -11.56 -4.74
N PRO A 97 0.37 -11.04 -5.90
CA PRO A 97 1.11 -10.00 -6.60
C PRO A 97 1.34 -8.73 -5.78
N GLU A 98 0.41 -8.40 -4.87
CA GLU A 98 0.48 -7.17 -4.08
C GLU A 98 1.27 -7.33 -2.78
N VAL A 99 1.10 -8.45 -2.05
CA VAL A 99 1.63 -8.59 -0.69
C VAL A 99 2.35 -9.90 -0.40
N SER A 100 2.36 -10.88 -1.32
CA SER A 100 3.06 -12.15 -1.13
C SER A 100 3.63 -12.71 -2.44
N PRO A 101 4.65 -12.05 -3.02
CA PRO A 101 5.21 -12.46 -4.31
C PRO A 101 5.93 -13.82 -4.26
N SER A 102 6.20 -14.36 -3.06
CA SER A 102 6.82 -15.68 -2.84
C SER A 102 5.85 -16.86 -2.98
N GLY A 103 4.53 -16.61 -2.95
CA GLY A 103 3.52 -17.67 -2.85
C GLY A 103 3.15 -18.06 -1.41
N GLU A 104 3.85 -17.51 -0.41
CA GLU A 104 3.51 -17.64 1.02
C GLU A 104 2.10 -17.12 1.32
N ALA A 105 1.56 -17.44 2.49
CA ALA A 105 0.28 -16.92 2.92
C ALA A 105 0.34 -15.39 3.06
N PRO A 106 -0.48 -14.61 2.34
CA PRO A 106 -0.56 -13.17 2.53
C PRO A 106 -0.80 -12.81 4.00
N SER A 107 -0.06 -11.83 4.52
CA SER A 107 -0.25 -11.36 5.90
C SER A 107 -1.42 -10.35 5.98
N PRO A 108 -2.43 -10.58 6.82
CA PRO A 108 -3.44 -9.58 7.14
C PRO A 108 -2.87 -8.29 7.71
N MET A 109 -1.70 -8.31 8.34
CA MET A 109 -1.07 -7.12 8.92
C MET A 109 -0.28 -6.27 7.90
N THR A 110 -0.25 -6.66 6.62
CA THR A 110 0.62 -6.00 5.63
C THR A 110 0.47 -4.48 5.59
N LEU A 111 1.58 -3.78 5.72
CA LEU A 111 1.69 -2.33 5.56
C LEU A 111 2.37 -2.01 4.22
N SER A 112 1.72 -1.23 3.33
CA SER A 112 2.28 -0.88 2.01
C SER A 112 3.63 -0.17 2.14
N ARG A 113 4.68 -0.70 1.49
CA ARG A 113 6.04 -0.14 1.55
C ARG A 113 6.45 0.67 0.32
N TYR A 114 5.51 1.09 -0.54
CA TYR A 114 5.84 1.73 -1.83
C TYR A 114 5.75 3.27 -1.83
N ASP A 115 5.01 3.83 -0.88
CA ASP A 115 4.82 5.27 -0.72
C ASP A 115 5.98 5.88 0.07
N THR A 116 6.55 6.98 -0.44
CA THR A 116 7.75 7.64 0.15
C THR A 116 7.53 9.13 0.37
N GLN A 117 6.29 9.62 0.30
CA GLN A 117 5.98 11.04 0.46
C GLN A 117 6.20 11.42 1.93
N SER A 118 6.96 12.50 2.17
CA SER A 118 7.30 12.95 3.54
C SER A 118 6.10 13.28 4.40
N SER A 119 4.95 13.63 3.80
CA SER A 119 3.69 13.87 4.51
C SER A 119 3.15 12.65 5.25
N LEU A 120 3.63 11.45 4.93
CA LEU A 120 3.27 10.20 5.61
C LEU A 120 4.18 9.91 6.82
N GLY A 121 5.30 10.60 6.98
CA GLY A 121 6.16 10.50 8.15
C GLY A 121 5.82 11.56 9.21
N ASP A 122 6.27 11.32 10.44
CA ASP A 122 6.24 12.35 11.47
C ASP A 122 7.05 13.59 11.03
N PRO A 123 6.44 14.78 10.90
CA PRO A 123 7.13 15.97 10.41
C PRO A 123 8.23 16.49 11.36
N GLN A 124 8.27 16.00 12.61
CA GLN A 124 9.30 16.35 13.58
C GLN A 124 10.46 15.36 13.62
N ASP A 125 10.39 14.27 12.84
CA ASP A 125 11.43 13.24 12.77
C ASP A 125 11.85 12.72 14.16
N ARG A 126 10.87 12.48 15.04
CA ARG A 126 11.13 12.16 16.45
C ARG A 126 11.74 10.76 16.66
N ALA A 127 11.51 9.85 15.73
CA ALA A 127 12.09 8.51 15.70
C ALA A 127 11.84 7.85 14.33
N ASP A 128 12.69 6.88 13.99
CA ASP A 128 12.50 6.02 12.83
C ASP A 128 11.19 5.23 12.95
N GLY A 129 10.54 4.98 11.81
CA GLY A 129 9.34 4.16 11.75
C GLY A 129 8.06 4.83 12.27
N LEU A 130 8.09 6.11 12.65
CA LEU A 130 6.89 6.94 12.82
C LEU A 130 6.29 7.27 11.44
N TRP A 131 5.65 6.26 10.84
CA TRP A 131 5.19 6.30 9.46
C TRP A 131 3.76 5.80 9.30
N PHE A 132 2.94 6.58 8.61
CA PHE A 132 1.56 6.25 8.30
C PHE A 132 1.46 5.57 6.93
N HIS A 133 1.42 4.25 6.92
CA HIS A 133 1.17 3.50 5.68
C HIS A 133 -0.28 3.70 5.19
N PRO A 134 -0.50 4.16 3.94
CA PRO A 134 -1.83 4.43 3.42
C PRO A 134 -2.56 3.19 2.93
N GLY A 135 -1.84 2.20 2.39
CA GLY A 135 -2.38 0.90 1.96
C GLY A 135 -2.15 -0.16 3.02
N ILE A 136 -3.23 -0.80 3.47
CA ILE A 136 -3.22 -1.73 4.60
C ILE A 136 -3.88 -3.07 4.25
N GLY A 137 -3.35 -4.15 4.82
CA GLY A 137 -3.91 -5.50 4.76
C GLY A 137 -3.67 -6.23 3.46
N MET A 138 -4.13 -7.48 3.37
CA MET A 138 -3.85 -8.34 2.20
C MET A 138 -4.39 -7.77 0.89
N TRP A 139 -5.46 -6.97 0.94
CA TRP A 139 -6.04 -6.30 -0.22
C TRP A 139 -5.50 -4.89 -0.46
N GLN A 140 -4.55 -4.42 0.36
CA GLN A 140 -3.95 -3.09 0.26
C GLN A 140 -5.02 -1.99 0.17
N LEU A 141 -5.94 -1.98 1.13
CA LEU A 141 -7.01 -0.98 1.22
C LEU A 141 -6.40 0.41 1.44
N ASP A 142 -6.34 1.20 0.36
CA ASP A 142 -5.70 2.52 0.36
C ASP A 142 -6.65 3.62 0.87
N SER A 143 -6.13 4.53 1.70
CA SER A 143 -6.86 5.70 2.22
C SER A 143 -7.45 6.64 1.15
N ALA A 144 -6.91 6.63 -0.08
CA ALA A 144 -7.42 7.39 -1.23
C ALA A 144 -8.49 6.63 -2.04
N GLY A 145 -8.75 5.36 -1.71
CA GLY A 145 -9.67 4.49 -2.43
C GLY A 145 -10.53 3.67 -1.49
N LEU A 146 -10.48 2.35 -1.62
CA LEU A 146 -11.38 1.44 -0.91
C LEU A 146 -11.23 1.46 0.61
N GLY A 147 -10.07 1.89 1.13
CA GLY A 147 -9.79 2.04 2.56
C GLY A 147 -10.14 3.42 3.13
N THR A 148 -10.74 4.32 2.36
CA THR A 148 -10.95 5.71 2.80
C THR A 148 -11.80 5.84 4.08
N THR A 149 -12.67 4.88 4.35
CA THR A 149 -13.51 4.79 5.57
C THR A 149 -13.12 3.63 6.49
N PHE A 150 -11.89 3.13 6.40
CA PHE A 150 -11.38 2.03 7.22
C PHE A 150 -10.23 2.54 8.07
N THR A 151 -10.16 2.10 9.32
CA THR A 151 -8.91 2.13 10.10
C THR A 151 -7.95 1.03 9.63
N ALA A 152 -6.67 1.10 9.98
CA ALA A 152 -5.76 -0.01 9.75
C ALA A 152 -6.25 -1.31 10.43
N MET A 153 -6.83 -1.22 11.65
CA MET A 153 -7.44 -2.38 12.32
C MET A 153 -8.49 -3.07 11.46
N GLU A 154 -9.42 -2.31 10.88
CA GLU A 154 -10.50 -2.85 10.04
C GLU A 154 -9.99 -3.38 8.70
N ALA A 155 -8.91 -2.80 8.17
CA ALA A 155 -8.28 -3.28 6.94
C ALA A 155 -7.42 -4.54 7.15
N MET A 156 -6.85 -4.71 8.34
CA MET A 156 -6.12 -5.91 8.74
C MET A 156 -7.05 -7.04 9.14
N ASP A 157 -8.21 -6.73 9.70
CA ASP A 157 -9.25 -7.69 10.03
C ASP A 157 -9.76 -8.43 8.80
N THR A 158 -9.40 -9.70 8.66
CA THR A 158 -9.79 -10.51 7.49
C THR A 158 -11.28 -10.68 7.30
N GLU A 159 -12.07 -10.69 8.37
CA GLU A 159 -13.52 -10.80 8.27
C GLU A 159 -14.12 -9.49 7.74
N THR A 160 -13.75 -8.37 8.36
CA THR A 160 -14.24 -7.04 7.96
C THR A 160 -13.79 -6.68 6.54
N ALA A 161 -12.50 -6.90 6.23
CA ALA A 161 -11.95 -6.65 4.91
C ALA A 161 -12.55 -7.59 3.85
N ALA A 162 -12.72 -8.89 4.12
CA ALA A 162 -13.35 -9.80 3.16
C ALA A 162 -14.80 -9.41 2.85
N ASN A 163 -15.58 -9.03 3.87
CA ASN A 163 -16.96 -8.55 3.69
C ASN A 163 -17.06 -7.25 2.88
N ARG A 164 -16.00 -6.42 2.88
CA ARG A 164 -15.89 -5.27 1.99
C ARG A 164 -15.49 -5.67 0.57
N MET A 165 -14.50 -6.55 0.45
CA MET A 165 -13.84 -6.85 -0.81
C MET A 165 -14.63 -7.80 -1.71
N ALA A 166 -15.25 -8.83 -1.14
CA ALA A 166 -15.98 -9.82 -1.92
C ALA A 166 -17.14 -9.21 -2.72
N PRO A 167 -18.06 -8.42 -2.13
CA PRO A 167 -19.11 -7.75 -2.89
C PRO A 167 -18.54 -6.76 -3.91
N PHE A 168 -17.50 -6.00 -3.56
CA PHE A 168 -16.89 -5.02 -4.47
C PHE A 168 -16.37 -5.69 -5.75
N ILE A 169 -15.58 -6.76 -5.59
CA ILE A 169 -14.94 -7.47 -6.71
C ILE A 169 -15.99 -8.22 -7.54
N VAL A 170 -16.90 -8.94 -6.90
CA VAL A 170 -17.97 -9.69 -7.59
C VAL A 170 -18.89 -8.73 -8.37
N ASN A 171 -19.26 -7.58 -7.79
CA ASN A 171 -20.10 -6.60 -8.46
C ASN A 171 -19.39 -5.97 -9.68
N LYS A 172 -18.09 -5.68 -9.61
CA LYS A 172 -17.32 -5.22 -10.79
C LYS A 172 -17.29 -6.28 -11.88
N TYR A 173 -17.04 -7.54 -11.53
CA TYR A 173 -17.07 -8.65 -12.48
C TYR A 173 -18.45 -8.79 -13.14
N CYS A 174 -19.51 -8.92 -12.35
CA CYS A 174 -20.86 -9.09 -12.87
C CYS A 174 -21.36 -7.87 -13.66
N GLY A 175 -21.00 -6.65 -13.25
CA GLY A 175 -21.32 -5.44 -14.01
C GLY A 175 -20.75 -5.48 -15.44
N ARG A 176 -19.54 -6.04 -15.61
CA ARG A 176 -18.94 -6.22 -16.95
C ARG A 176 -19.57 -7.37 -17.72
N ILE A 177 -19.86 -8.50 -17.08
CA ILE A 177 -20.57 -9.62 -17.71
C ILE A 177 -21.93 -9.17 -18.25
N ASN A 178 -22.70 -8.46 -17.45
CA ASN A 178 -24.03 -7.97 -17.84
C ASN A 178 -23.96 -6.89 -18.93
N ALA A 179 -22.81 -6.22 -19.08
CA ALA A 179 -22.52 -5.32 -20.19
C ALA A 179 -21.98 -6.04 -21.46
N GLY A 180 -22.01 -7.38 -21.49
CA GLY A 180 -21.58 -8.19 -22.64
C GLY A 180 -20.08 -8.46 -22.73
N ALA A 181 -19.30 -8.17 -21.67
CA ALA A 181 -17.88 -8.49 -21.66
C ALA A 181 -17.65 -10.01 -21.56
N THR A 182 -16.55 -10.49 -22.15
CA THR A 182 -16.09 -11.86 -21.94
C THR A 182 -15.60 -12.05 -20.49
N ALA A 183 -15.63 -13.28 -19.99
CA ALA A 183 -15.18 -13.57 -18.62
C ALA A 183 -13.74 -13.09 -18.32
N PRO A 184 -12.73 -13.26 -19.21
CA PRO A 184 -11.40 -12.69 -19.00
C PRO A 184 -11.39 -11.16 -18.89
N SER A 185 -12.13 -10.46 -19.75
CA SER A 185 -12.24 -8.99 -19.70
C SER A 185 -12.93 -8.51 -18.41
N ALA A 186 -13.97 -9.23 -17.96
CA ALA A 186 -14.65 -8.94 -16.72
C ALA A 186 -13.74 -9.15 -15.49
N ARG A 187 -12.92 -10.22 -15.46
CA ARG A 187 -11.93 -10.44 -14.39
C ARG A 187 -10.87 -9.34 -14.35
N ALA A 188 -10.29 -8.99 -15.50
CA ALA A 188 -9.32 -7.89 -15.59
C ALA A 188 -9.90 -6.57 -15.05
N SER A 189 -11.17 -6.27 -15.36
CA SER A 189 -11.85 -5.09 -14.83
C SER A 189 -12.11 -5.15 -13.33
N ALA A 190 -12.37 -6.34 -12.77
CA ALA A 190 -12.58 -6.51 -11.34
C ALA A 190 -11.32 -6.15 -10.54
N TRP A 191 -10.14 -6.39 -11.11
CA TRP A 191 -8.85 -6.10 -10.49
C TRP A 191 -8.19 -4.78 -10.92
N ALA A 192 -8.86 -3.95 -11.71
CA ALA A 192 -8.25 -2.75 -12.31
C ALA A 192 -7.68 -1.74 -11.29
N ASP A 193 -8.11 -1.79 -10.03
CA ASP A 193 -7.63 -0.90 -8.96
C ASP A 193 -6.26 -1.32 -8.40
N TRP A 194 -5.80 -2.54 -8.71
CA TRP A 194 -4.51 -3.08 -8.26
C TRP A 194 -3.51 -3.06 -9.42
N VAL A 195 -2.45 -2.28 -9.26
CA VAL A 195 -1.41 -2.12 -10.29
C VAL A 195 -0.75 -3.45 -10.63
N ALA A 196 -0.56 -4.34 -9.65
CA ALA A 196 0.06 -5.63 -9.88
C ALA A 196 -0.77 -6.57 -10.79
N CYS A 197 -2.05 -6.23 -11.05
CA CYS A 197 -2.92 -7.01 -11.93
C CYS A 197 -2.92 -6.56 -13.40
N ARG A 198 -2.30 -5.41 -13.76
CA ARG A 198 -2.42 -4.81 -15.09
C ARG A 198 -1.86 -5.65 -16.25
N SER A 199 -0.93 -6.55 -15.98
CA SER A 199 -0.29 -7.41 -17.00
C SER A 199 -0.83 -8.84 -17.04
N GLY A 200 -2.03 -9.09 -16.50
CA GLY A 200 -2.68 -10.41 -16.56
C GLY A 200 -2.18 -11.42 -15.51
N ALA A 201 -1.23 -11.06 -14.65
CA ALA A 201 -0.72 -11.93 -13.60
C ALA A 201 -1.83 -12.44 -12.66
N CYS A 202 -2.78 -11.56 -12.29
CA CYS A 202 -3.93 -11.95 -11.48
C CYS A 202 -4.86 -12.93 -12.20
N ASP A 203 -4.93 -12.92 -13.54
CA ASP A 203 -5.69 -13.92 -14.30
C ASP A 203 -5.04 -15.30 -14.25
N THR A 204 -3.70 -15.32 -14.34
CA THR A 204 -2.92 -16.55 -14.18
C THR A 204 -3.11 -17.14 -12.79
N ILE A 205 -2.98 -16.32 -11.76
CA ILE A 205 -3.15 -16.72 -10.35
C ILE A 205 -4.58 -17.18 -10.08
N PHE A 206 -5.58 -16.46 -10.61
CA PHE A 206 -6.98 -16.85 -10.55
C PHE A 206 -7.20 -18.29 -11.02
N TRP A 207 -6.70 -18.64 -12.22
CA TRP A 207 -6.90 -20.00 -12.75
C TRP A 207 -6.15 -21.06 -11.94
N ARG A 208 -4.98 -20.72 -11.38
CA ARG A 208 -4.28 -21.62 -10.47
C ARG A 208 -5.11 -21.89 -9.21
N ILE A 209 -5.66 -20.85 -8.58
CA ILE A 209 -6.55 -21.01 -7.40
C ILE A 209 -7.80 -21.80 -7.78
N TYR A 210 -8.42 -21.46 -8.90
CA TYR A 210 -9.69 -22.07 -9.30
C TYR A 210 -9.53 -23.55 -9.66
N ASN A 211 -8.46 -23.91 -10.36
CA ASN A 211 -8.23 -25.29 -10.80
C ASN A 211 -7.60 -26.15 -9.70
N ASN A 212 -6.61 -25.63 -8.99
CA ASN A 212 -5.77 -26.43 -8.08
C ASN A 212 -6.07 -26.16 -6.60
N GLY A 213 -6.81 -25.10 -6.28
CA GLY A 213 -7.00 -24.63 -4.92
C GLY A 213 -5.80 -23.86 -4.37
N VAL A 214 -5.88 -23.56 -3.08
CA VAL A 214 -4.80 -22.99 -2.27
C VAL A 214 -4.57 -23.89 -1.06
N THR A 215 -3.34 -23.95 -0.57
CA THR A 215 -3.01 -24.74 0.62
C THR A 215 -3.26 -23.90 1.87
N PRO A 216 -4.24 -24.26 2.73
CA PRO A 216 -4.47 -23.54 3.98
C PRO A 216 -3.31 -23.79 4.95
N VAL A 217 -2.80 -22.73 5.56
CA VAL A 217 -1.76 -22.82 6.61
C VAL A 217 -2.31 -22.33 7.95
N GLN A 218 -1.99 -23.06 9.02
CA GLN A 218 -2.28 -22.64 10.37
C GLN A 218 -1.32 -21.52 10.80
N GLY A 219 -1.66 -20.79 11.87
CA GLY A 219 -0.78 -19.74 12.43
C GLY A 219 -0.82 -18.40 11.71
N VAL A 220 -1.73 -18.21 10.74
CA VAL A 220 -2.09 -16.88 10.23
C VAL A 220 -3.50 -16.57 10.69
N GLY A 221 -3.60 -15.71 11.70
CA GLY A 221 -4.82 -15.30 12.35
C GLY A 221 -5.56 -14.19 11.62
N ARG A 222 -6.62 -13.69 12.25
CA ARG A 222 -7.52 -12.65 11.70
C ARG A 222 -6.82 -11.31 11.45
N TYR A 223 -5.81 -10.98 12.25
CA TYR A 223 -5.10 -9.71 12.20
C TYR A 223 -3.64 -9.86 11.74
N GLY A 224 -3.20 -11.08 11.39
CA GLY A 224 -1.86 -11.33 10.86
C GLY A 224 -0.73 -11.04 11.84
N GLY A 225 -0.93 -11.31 13.12
CA GLY A 225 0.00 -10.97 14.22
C GLY A 225 -0.43 -9.76 15.05
N GLY A 226 -1.37 -8.95 14.55
CA GLY A 226 -1.94 -7.85 15.33
C GLY A 226 -2.72 -8.34 16.55
N GLU A 227 -2.57 -7.67 17.67
CA GLU A 227 -3.19 -8.05 18.95
C GLU A 227 -4.40 -7.16 19.24
N ALA A 228 -5.59 -7.77 19.33
CA ALA A 228 -6.79 -7.05 19.76
C ALA A 228 -6.67 -6.67 21.24
N ARG A 229 -6.94 -5.41 21.54
CA ARG A 229 -6.75 -4.80 22.85
C ARG A 229 -7.97 -3.95 23.22
N GLU A 230 -8.09 -3.68 24.51
CA GLU A 230 -8.94 -2.61 25.02
C GLU A 230 -8.05 -1.42 25.41
N CYS A 231 -8.34 -0.24 24.86
CA CYS A 231 -7.56 0.97 25.10
C CYS A 231 -8.45 2.08 25.64
N ARG A 232 -7.86 2.95 26.45
CA ARG A 232 -8.42 4.23 26.87
C ARG A 232 -7.64 5.37 26.26
N PHE A 233 -8.31 6.27 25.55
CA PHE A 233 -7.72 7.46 24.96
C PHE A 233 -8.62 8.67 25.21
N ASN A 234 -8.06 9.75 25.77
CA ASN A 234 -8.82 10.94 26.18
C ASN A 234 -10.05 10.61 27.06
N GLY A 235 -9.88 9.66 27.99
CA GLY A 235 -10.93 9.23 28.91
C GLY A 235 -11.99 8.29 28.32
N VAL A 236 -11.92 7.95 27.04
CA VAL A 236 -12.86 7.03 26.36
C VAL A 236 -12.22 5.66 26.20
N THR A 237 -12.89 4.63 26.69
CA THR A 237 -12.52 3.21 26.47
C THR A 237 -13.10 2.71 25.15
N GLN A 238 -12.28 2.00 24.37
CA GLN A 238 -12.65 1.48 23.05
C GLN A 238 -11.76 0.29 22.65
N ALA A 239 -12.23 -0.49 21.68
CA ALA A 239 -11.40 -1.50 21.03
C ALA A 239 -10.27 -0.84 20.22
N CYS A 240 -9.10 -1.46 20.25
CA CYS A 240 -7.92 -1.05 19.51
C CYS A 240 -7.15 -2.30 19.05
N LEU A 241 -6.25 -2.11 18.10
CA LEU A 241 -5.31 -3.14 17.67
C LEU A 241 -3.89 -2.65 17.94
N TYR A 242 -3.10 -3.45 18.65
CA TYR A 242 -1.65 -3.27 18.71
C TYR A 242 -1.02 -3.96 17.50
N VAL A 243 -0.22 -3.20 16.75
CA VAL A 243 0.42 -3.62 15.51
C VAL A 243 1.92 -3.55 15.73
N ASP A 244 2.57 -4.71 15.75
CA ASP A 244 4.02 -4.83 15.76
C ASP A 244 4.45 -5.58 14.47
N PRO A 245 5.09 -4.90 13.50
CA PRO A 245 5.60 -5.56 12.29
C PRO A 245 6.52 -6.76 12.56
N ALA A 246 7.22 -6.81 13.70
CA ALA A 246 8.05 -7.95 14.06
C ALA A 246 7.26 -9.23 14.38
N GLN A 247 5.96 -9.11 14.68
CA GLN A 247 5.06 -10.24 14.96
C GLN A 247 4.24 -10.68 13.74
N ALA A 248 4.62 -10.25 12.53
CA ALA A 248 3.84 -10.55 11.34
C ALA A 248 3.69 -12.05 11.08
N GLU A 249 2.44 -12.49 10.94
CA GLU A 249 2.09 -13.84 10.53
C GLU A 249 1.92 -13.90 9.01
N GLY A 250 2.46 -14.95 8.37
CA GLY A 250 2.46 -15.11 6.92
C GLY A 250 3.65 -14.41 6.26
N ALA A 251 3.46 -13.91 5.04
CA ALA A 251 4.48 -13.20 4.30
C ALA A 251 4.85 -11.88 5.01
N ASP A 252 6.13 -11.73 5.34
CA ASP A 252 6.65 -10.66 6.21
C ASP A 252 7.74 -9.82 5.51
N TRP A 253 7.94 -9.96 4.20
CA TRP A 253 8.94 -9.18 3.45
C TRP A 253 8.78 -7.67 3.70
N TRP A 254 7.53 -7.20 3.84
CA TRP A 254 7.17 -5.81 4.09
C TRP A 254 7.50 -5.35 5.51
N ALA A 255 7.75 -6.26 6.46
CA ALA A 255 8.17 -5.93 7.83
C ALA A 255 9.69 -5.87 7.97
N ARG A 256 10.44 -6.36 6.97
CA ARG A 256 11.91 -6.42 7.01
C ARG A 256 12.54 -5.12 6.49
N PRO A 257 13.73 -4.74 6.99
CA PRO A 257 14.59 -3.76 6.33
C PRO A 257 14.86 -4.17 4.88
N GLY A 258 14.83 -3.21 3.95
CA GLY A 258 15.02 -3.47 2.52
C GLY A 258 13.83 -4.13 1.80
N GLY A 259 12.76 -4.51 2.52
CA GLY A 259 11.55 -5.07 1.93
C GLY A 259 10.84 -4.12 0.96
N GLY A 260 10.92 -2.82 1.20
CA GLY A 260 10.39 -1.81 0.28
C GLY A 260 11.02 -0.45 0.52
N ARG A 261 10.37 0.60 0.02
CA ARG A 261 10.93 1.96 -0.09
C ARG A 261 10.61 2.85 1.10
N SER A 262 9.46 2.68 1.74
CA SER A 262 9.11 3.41 2.97
C SER A 262 9.85 2.80 4.17
N PRO A 263 9.96 3.48 5.32
CA PRO A 263 10.42 2.88 6.57
C PRO A 263 9.57 1.67 6.99
N VAL A 264 10.13 0.78 7.81
CA VAL A 264 9.36 -0.18 8.61
C VAL A 264 8.71 0.61 9.74
N ALA A 265 7.40 0.46 9.96
CA ALA A 265 6.74 1.13 11.06
C ALA A 265 7.28 0.64 12.41
N ALA A 266 7.48 1.56 13.36
CA ALA A 266 7.59 1.19 14.76
C ALA A 266 6.24 0.65 15.27
N PRO A 267 6.19 -0.17 16.34
CA PRO A 267 4.93 -0.68 16.87
C PRO A 267 3.97 0.45 17.26
N PHE A 268 2.68 0.25 16.96
CA PHE A 268 1.66 1.26 17.20
C PHE A 268 0.30 0.65 17.52
N TYR A 269 -0.53 1.45 18.19
CA TYR A 269 -1.94 1.17 18.37
C TYR A 269 -2.74 1.86 17.28
N VAL A 270 -3.79 1.22 16.79
CA VAL A 270 -4.77 1.82 15.90
C VAL A 270 -6.18 1.63 16.43
N PHE A 271 -6.98 2.68 16.34
CA PHE A 271 -8.38 2.65 16.73
C PHE A 271 -9.18 3.71 15.98
N LYS A 272 -10.50 3.56 16.04
CA LYS A 272 -11.46 4.51 15.50
C LYS A 272 -11.89 5.46 16.61
N GLN A 273 -11.87 6.76 16.35
CA GLN A 273 -12.41 7.77 17.25
C GLN A 273 -13.52 8.56 16.55
N GLN A 274 -14.55 8.93 17.30
CA GLN A 274 -15.54 9.91 16.87
C GLN A 274 -15.38 11.21 17.66
N VAL A 275 -15.16 12.32 16.95
CA VAL A 275 -15.06 13.66 17.56
C VAL A 275 -15.96 14.61 16.78
N ASN A 276 -16.91 15.26 17.45
CA ASN A 276 -17.84 16.22 16.85
C ASN A 276 -18.58 15.66 15.60
N GLY A 277 -19.04 14.41 15.68
CA GLY A 277 -19.72 13.72 14.58
C GLY A 277 -18.81 13.31 13.40
N LYS A 278 -17.50 13.53 13.49
CA LYS A 278 -16.53 13.09 12.49
C LYS A 278 -15.81 11.84 12.96
N THR A 279 -15.69 10.86 12.07
CA THR A 279 -14.91 9.64 12.33
C THR A 279 -13.48 9.83 11.86
N THR A 280 -12.52 9.46 12.72
CA THR A 280 -11.09 9.53 12.45
C THR A 280 -10.43 8.19 12.78
N GLU A 281 -9.50 7.77 11.94
CA GLU A 281 -8.48 6.79 12.34
C GLU A 281 -7.44 7.51 13.20
N VAL A 282 -7.08 6.89 14.31
CA VAL A 282 -5.97 7.32 15.16
C VAL A 282 -4.95 6.21 15.16
N ARG A 283 -3.68 6.57 14.91
CA ARG A 283 -2.52 5.72 15.15
C ARG A 283 -1.68 6.35 16.25
N TYR A 284 -1.32 5.55 17.24
CA TYR A 284 -0.66 6.00 18.46
C TYR A 284 0.59 5.16 18.70
N TRP A 285 1.75 5.80 18.75
CA TRP A 285 3.02 5.19 19.07
C TRP A 285 3.40 5.57 20.50
N LEU A 286 3.61 4.57 21.34
CA LEU A 286 4.19 4.79 22.66
C LEU A 286 5.67 5.11 22.53
N ARG A 287 6.19 5.99 23.39
CA ARG A 287 7.62 6.31 23.45
C ARG A 287 8.49 5.07 23.71
N ALA A 288 7.98 4.14 24.53
CA ALA A 288 8.68 2.91 24.89
C ALA A 288 8.88 1.97 23.70
N ASP A 289 7.94 1.99 22.76
CA ASP A 289 7.93 1.07 21.61
C ASP A 289 8.59 1.70 20.37
N SER A 290 8.38 3.01 20.18
CA SER A 290 8.89 3.72 19.01
C SER A 290 10.31 4.26 19.14
N GLY A 291 10.84 4.33 20.37
CA GLY A 291 12.12 4.99 20.63
C GLY A 291 12.07 6.52 20.58
N ALA A 292 10.91 7.12 20.32
CA ALA A 292 10.72 8.57 20.40
C ALA A 292 10.85 9.06 21.85
N GLY A 293 11.26 10.31 22.04
CA GLY A 293 11.36 10.91 23.39
C GLY A 293 9.99 11.11 24.08
N THR A 294 8.91 11.17 23.31
CA THR A 294 7.53 11.32 23.78
C THR A 294 6.60 10.43 22.95
N ASP A 295 5.41 10.15 23.47
CA ASP A 295 4.38 9.45 22.70
C ASP A 295 4.01 10.28 21.46
N VAL A 296 3.62 9.60 20.39
CA VAL A 296 3.29 10.23 19.10
C VAL A 296 1.93 9.77 18.63
N VAL A 297 1.14 10.70 18.11
CA VAL A 297 -0.17 10.40 17.52
C VAL A 297 -0.28 10.98 16.13
N ALA A 298 -0.76 10.17 15.19
CA ALA A 298 -1.20 10.60 13.87
C ALA A 298 -2.70 10.33 13.73
N THR A 299 -3.41 11.28 13.13
CA THR A 299 -4.84 11.12 12.87
C THR A 299 -5.17 11.35 11.41
N ARG A 300 -6.16 10.61 10.91
CA ARG A 300 -6.71 10.74 9.56
C ARG A 300 -8.22 10.77 9.63
N ALA A 301 -8.83 11.82 9.12
CA ALA A 301 -10.28 11.86 8.95
C ALA A 301 -10.74 10.85 7.89
N PHE A 302 -11.87 10.18 8.12
CA PHE A 302 -12.45 9.32 7.10
C PHE A 302 -12.86 10.14 5.88
N GLY A 303 -12.64 9.58 4.68
CA GLY A 303 -12.85 10.29 3.42
C GLY A 303 -11.66 11.13 2.95
N THR A 304 -10.56 11.20 3.71
CA THR A 304 -9.35 11.93 3.30
C THR A 304 -8.20 10.99 2.91
N ASN A 305 -7.39 11.44 1.95
CA ASN A 305 -6.16 10.78 1.52
C ASN A 305 -5.04 11.07 2.54
N ALA A 306 -4.44 10.03 3.11
CA ALA A 306 -3.35 10.19 4.08
C ALA A 306 -2.16 10.99 3.53
N ARG A 307 -1.91 10.94 2.22
CA ARG A 307 -0.79 11.64 1.57
C ARG A 307 -0.85 13.17 1.67
N GLY A 308 -1.96 13.74 2.11
CA GLY A 308 -2.08 15.18 2.42
C GLY A 308 -3.06 15.52 3.55
N GLY A 309 -3.61 14.52 4.24
CA GLY A 309 -4.71 14.68 5.19
C GLY A 309 -4.39 14.26 6.62
N LEU A 310 -3.10 14.03 6.94
CA LEU A 310 -2.66 13.60 8.26
C LEU A 310 -2.42 14.79 9.18
N VAL A 311 -2.72 14.58 10.47
CA VAL A 311 -2.37 15.50 11.55
C VAL A 311 -1.53 14.75 12.57
N TRP A 312 -0.28 15.19 12.74
CA TRP A 312 0.69 14.65 13.69
C TRP A 312 0.80 15.54 14.92
N ARG A 313 0.88 14.93 16.11
CA ARG A 313 1.01 15.64 17.40
C ARG A 313 1.84 14.84 18.39
N THR A 314 2.22 15.49 19.50
CA THR A 314 2.63 14.78 20.72
C THR A 314 1.42 14.08 21.31
N GLY A 315 1.56 12.79 21.58
CA GLY A 315 0.57 11.97 22.24
C GLY A 315 0.51 12.27 23.73
N SER A 316 -0.67 12.13 24.32
CA SER A 316 -0.86 12.11 25.78
C SER A 316 -2.10 11.28 26.12
N GLY A 317 -2.17 10.77 27.35
CA GLY A 317 -3.40 10.18 27.91
C GLY A 317 -3.89 8.90 27.22
N PHE A 318 -2.97 8.12 26.62
CA PHE A 318 -3.27 6.79 26.10
C PHE A 318 -2.92 5.71 27.14
N CYS A 319 -3.78 4.72 27.29
CA CYS A 319 -3.57 3.56 28.16
C CYS A 319 -4.09 2.30 27.46
N ASP A 320 -3.25 1.29 27.30
CA ASP A 320 -3.65 -0.07 26.95
C ASP A 320 -4.11 -0.76 28.23
N LEU A 321 -5.43 -0.94 28.39
CA LEU A 321 -6.04 -1.53 29.57
C LEU A 321 -5.83 -3.05 29.64
N THR A 322 -5.47 -3.68 28.52
CA THR A 322 -5.22 -5.13 28.47
C THR A 322 -3.86 -5.48 29.07
N THR A 323 -2.84 -4.66 28.79
CA THR A 323 -1.46 -4.88 29.27
C THR A 323 -1.07 -3.98 30.43
N GLY A 324 -1.82 -2.90 30.69
CA GLY A 324 -1.45 -1.87 31.67
C GLY A 324 -0.36 -0.91 31.17
N THR A 325 -0.12 -0.86 29.85
CA THR A 325 0.96 -0.05 29.26
C THR A 325 0.47 1.35 28.89
N GLY A 326 1.33 2.36 29.04
CA GLY A 326 1.02 3.76 28.76
C GLY A 326 0.70 4.54 30.03
N SER A 327 -0.17 5.55 29.91
CA SER A 327 -0.66 6.39 31.02
C SER A 327 -1.91 5.79 31.66
N CYS A 328 -1.76 4.57 32.19
CA CYS A 328 -2.73 3.93 33.07
C CYS A 328 -2.49 4.40 34.51
#